data_AF-A0A953VXB3-F1
#
_entry.id   AF-A0A953VXB3-F1
#
_cell.length_a   1.000
_cell.length_b   1.000
_cell.length_c   1.000
_cell.angle_alpha   90.00
_cell.angle_beta   90.00
_cell.angle_gamma   90.00
#
_symmetry.space_group_name_H-M   'P 1'
#
loop_
_entity.id
_entity.type
_entity.pdbx_description
1 polymer ?
#
loop_
_entity_poly.entity_id
_entity_poly.type
_entity_poly.pdbx_seq_one_letter_code
_entity_poly.pdbx_strand_id
1 'polypeptide(L)'
;MEQLAAALLAWITAHSDLETRSLPLPEIVLMSPQTLTREYYHGAPHLIPTDGVDDRLNALYAAEDGPHGTIYTLAPAHIDGAEDFDDPADNPLFREILLHELVHHAQWQTGQPVGWACQSQGEKDAYHLGGQYLKELRITDPIPNRNFWAHMYSLC
;
A
#
# COMPACT_ATOMS: atom_id res chain seq x y z
N MET A 1 14.13 0.93 -5.59
CA MET A 1 13.10 0.86 -4.52
C MET A 1 13.27 1.91 -3.44
N GLU A 2 14.40 1.97 -2.70
CA GLU A 2 14.58 2.95 -1.61
C GLU A 2 14.31 4.40 -2.02
N GLN A 3 14.86 4.85 -3.16
CA GLN A 3 14.66 6.21 -3.66
C GLN A 3 13.19 6.50 -3.98
N LEU A 4 12.46 5.52 -4.53
CA LEU A 4 11.04 5.64 -4.82
C LEU A 4 10.25 5.77 -3.51
N ALA A 5 10.53 4.91 -2.52
CA ALA A 5 9.87 4.97 -1.22
C ALA A 5 10.11 6.31 -0.51
N ALA A 6 11.36 6.80 -0.51
CA ALA A 6 11.70 8.10 0.04
C ALA A 6 10.97 9.25 -0.68
N ALA A 7 10.86 9.20 -2.01
CA ALA A 7 10.12 10.19 -2.79
C ALA A 7 8.61 10.16 -2.48
N LEU A 8 8.01 8.98 -2.33
CA LEU A 8 6.59 8.83 -1.99
C LEU A 8 6.32 9.30 -0.55
N LEU A 9 7.19 9.00 0.42
CA LEU A 9 7.09 9.55 1.78
C LEU A 9 7.17 11.08 1.76
N ALA A 10 8.12 11.66 1.01
CA ALA A 10 8.20 13.11 0.86
C ALA A 10 6.91 13.70 0.24
N TRP A 11 6.31 13.00 -0.72
CA TRP A 11 5.01 13.38 -1.27
C TRP A 11 3.89 13.28 -0.22
N ILE A 12 3.86 12.24 0.61
CA ILE A 12 2.88 12.09 1.72
C ILE A 12 2.99 13.27 2.71
N THR A 13 4.21 13.65 3.11
CA THR A 13 4.43 14.83 3.97
C THR A 13 3.91 16.12 3.33
N ALA A 14 3.99 16.26 2.01
CA ALA A 14 3.53 17.46 1.31
C ALA A 14 1.99 17.54 1.18
N HIS A 15 1.27 16.42 1.35
CA HIS A 15 -0.16 16.32 1.08
C HIS A 15 -0.99 15.79 2.26
N SER A 16 -0.38 15.64 3.44
CA SER A 16 -1.06 15.20 4.66
C SER A 16 -0.40 15.79 5.91
N ASP A 17 -1.02 15.57 7.07
CA ASP A 17 -0.44 15.95 8.37
C ASP A 17 0.55 14.89 8.92
N LEU A 18 0.86 13.83 8.15
CA LEU A 18 1.86 12.83 8.51
C LEU A 18 3.27 13.40 8.29
N GLU A 19 4.05 13.55 9.36
CA GLU A 19 5.46 13.94 9.26
C GLU A 19 6.33 12.71 8.99
N THR A 20 6.83 12.57 7.76
CA THR A 20 7.56 11.38 7.33
C THR A 20 9.07 11.59 7.14
N ARG A 21 9.59 12.82 7.24
CA ARG A 21 10.98 13.13 6.83
C ARG A 21 12.06 12.43 7.64
N SER A 22 11.78 12.09 8.89
CA SER A 22 12.71 11.40 9.80
C SER A 22 12.36 9.93 10.01
N LEU A 23 11.34 9.41 9.31
CA LEU A 23 10.95 8.03 9.49
C LEU A 23 11.98 7.10 8.82
N PRO A 24 12.36 6.00 9.49
CA PRO A 24 13.15 4.97 8.83
C PRO A 24 12.33 4.35 7.69
N LEU A 25 12.97 3.96 6.60
CA LEU A 25 12.26 3.27 5.52
C LEU A 25 11.86 1.85 5.98
N PRO A 26 10.67 1.36 5.61
CA PRO A 26 10.33 -0.05 5.76
C PRO A 26 11.13 -0.91 4.76
N GLU A 27 11.25 -2.19 5.05
CA GLU A 27 11.69 -3.15 4.04
C GLU A 27 10.58 -3.32 2.98
N ILE A 28 10.95 -3.38 1.69
CA ILE A 28 9.98 -3.60 0.61
C ILE A 28 10.32 -4.90 -0.09
N VAL A 29 9.43 -5.88 0.04
CA VAL A 29 9.59 -7.22 -0.51
C VAL A 29 8.63 -7.38 -1.68
N LEU A 30 9.20 -7.52 -2.87
CA LEU A 30 8.45 -7.73 -4.11
C LEU A 30 8.11 -9.22 -4.27
N MET A 31 6.84 -9.53 -4.49
CA MET A 31 6.33 -10.89 -4.52
C MET A 31 5.57 -11.21 -5.81
N SER A 32 5.47 -12.50 -6.14
CA SER A 32 4.48 -12.97 -7.11
C SER A 32 3.08 -13.01 -6.48
N PRO A 33 2.00 -13.03 -7.28
CA PRO A 33 0.63 -13.13 -6.76
C PRO A 33 0.41 -14.31 -5.81
N GLN A 34 0.96 -15.49 -6.15
CA GLN A 34 0.82 -16.68 -5.31
C GLN A 34 1.56 -16.53 -3.97
N THR A 35 2.72 -15.88 -3.95
CA THR A 35 3.50 -15.69 -2.73
C THR A 35 2.83 -14.67 -1.83
N LEU A 36 2.37 -13.54 -2.38
CA LEU A 36 1.64 -12.52 -1.61
C LEU A 36 0.35 -13.10 -1.01
N THR A 37 -0.40 -13.88 -1.78
CA THR A 37 -1.60 -14.57 -1.30
C THR A 37 -1.28 -15.49 -0.12
N ARG A 38 -0.22 -16.30 -0.22
CA ARG A 38 0.18 -17.18 0.89
C ARG A 38 0.61 -16.39 2.13
N GLU A 39 1.31 -15.28 1.94
CA GLU A 39 1.75 -14.41 3.04
C GLU A 39 0.55 -13.83 3.80
N TYR A 40 -0.41 -13.24 3.07
CA TYR A 40 -1.63 -12.69 3.65
C TYR A 40 -2.44 -13.74 4.43
N TYR A 41 -2.54 -14.96 3.90
CA TYR A 41 -3.30 -16.05 4.50
C TYR A 41 -2.47 -16.97 5.41
N HIS A 42 -1.24 -16.61 5.81
CA HIS A 42 -0.39 -17.53 6.58
C HIS A 42 -1.07 -18.02 7.87
N GLY A 43 -1.86 -17.16 8.53
CA GLY A 43 -2.63 -17.48 9.73
C GLY A 43 -3.97 -18.19 9.48
N ALA A 44 -4.44 -18.22 8.23
CA ALA A 44 -5.67 -18.89 7.82
C ALA A 44 -5.57 -19.53 6.42
N PRO A 45 -4.69 -20.53 6.20
CA PRO A 45 -4.42 -21.06 4.86
C PRO A 45 -5.63 -21.70 4.17
N HIS A 46 -6.64 -22.11 4.96
CA HIS A 46 -7.88 -22.70 4.46
C HIS A 46 -8.80 -21.69 3.74
N LEU A 47 -8.50 -20.39 3.83
CA LEU A 47 -9.21 -19.33 3.13
C LEU A 47 -8.59 -18.96 1.77
N ILE A 48 -7.42 -19.54 1.44
CA ILE A 48 -6.77 -19.30 0.15
C ILE A 48 -7.68 -19.78 -0.99
N PRO A 49 -7.87 -18.97 -2.06
CA PRO A 49 -8.63 -19.37 -3.24
C PRO A 49 -8.14 -20.68 -3.87
N THR A 50 -9.02 -21.38 -4.58
CA THR A 50 -8.71 -22.72 -5.12
C THR A 50 -7.58 -22.72 -6.15
N ASP A 51 -7.43 -21.64 -6.91
CA ASP A 51 -6.32 -21.42 -7.84
C ASP A 51 -5.05 -20.85 -7.17
N GLY A 52 -5.11 -20.58 -5.86
CA GLY A 52 -3.99 -20.15 -5.04
C GLY A 52 -3.63 -18.67 -5.17
N VAL A 53 -4.48 -17.85 -5.80
CA VAL A 53 -4.29 -16.41 -5.96
C VAL A 53 -5.54 -15.66 -5.54
N ASP A 54 -5.39 -14.67 -4.67
CA ASP A 54 -6.43 -13.67 -4.44
C ASP A 54 -6.09 -12.40 -5.23
N ASP A 55 -6.74 -12.23 -6.38
CA ASP A 55 -6.53 -11.10 -7.30
C ASP A 55 -6.90 -9.73 -6.69
N ARG A 56 -7.51 -9.71 -5.50
CA ARG A 56 -7.82 -8.48 -4.77
C ARG A 56 -6.63 -7.95 -3.96
N LEU A 57 -5.59 -8.77 -3.77
CA LEU A 57 -4.41 -8.43 -2.97
C LEU A 57 -3.31 -7.85 -3.84
N ASN A 58 -2.99 -6.57 -3.59
CA ASN A 58 -1.90 -5.86 -4.26
C ASN A 58 -0.69 -5.65 -3.34
N ALA A 59 -0.93 -5.47 -2.05
CA ALA A 59 0.09 -5.33 -1.03
C ALA A 59 -0.49 -5.55 0.38
N LEU A 60 0.39 -5.59 1.37
CA LEU A 60 0.07 -5.44 2.79
C LEU A 60 1.28 -4.89 3.56
N TYR A 61 1.01 -4.05 4.56
CA TYR A 61 1.99 -3.59 5.53
C TYR A 61 1.96 -4.44 6.81
N ALA A 62 3.10 -5.08 7.11
CA ALA A 62 3.33 -5.84 8.33
C ALA A 62 4.21 -5.03 9.28
N ALA A 63 3.59 -4.33 10.23
CA ALA A 63 4.28 -3.40 11.12
C ALA A 63 5.28 -4.05 12.09
N GLU A 64 5.05 -5.32 12.45
CA GLU A 64 5.87 -6.08 13.39
C GLU A 64 7.01 -6.85 12.70
N ASP A 65 7.01 -6.90 11.36
CA ASP A 65 8.02 -7.60 10.59
C ASP A 65 9.22 -6.69 10.28
N GLY A 66 10.42 -7.20 10.48
CA GLY A 66 11.65 -6.44 10.26
C GLY A 66 11.86 -5.31 11.29
N PRO A 67 12.93 -4.51 11.15
CA PRO A 67 13.28 -3.49 12.14
C PRO A 67 12.34 -2.28 12.16
N HIS A 68 11.68 -1.98 11.03
CA HIS A 68 10.89 -0.75 10.82
C HIS A 68 9.53 -1.02 10.16
N GLY A 69 9.07 -2.28 10.17
CA GLY A 69 7.95 -2.75 9.38
C GLY A 69 8.38 -3.21 7.99
N THR A 70 7.57 -4.09 7.40
CA THR A 70 7.79 -4.66 6.07
C THR A 70 6.56 -4.44 5.20
N ILE A 71 6.77 -3.98 3.97
CA ILE A 71 5.74 -3.90 2.94
C ILE A 71 5.95 -5.09 2.00
N TYR A 72 4.99 -6.00 2.00
CA TYR A 72 4.90 -7.06 1.00
C TYR A 72 4.00 -6.58 -0.12
N THR A 73 4.50 -6.51 -1.35
CA THR A 73 3.73 -6.00 -2.49
C THR A 73 3.97 -6.84 -3.72
N LEU A 74 3.01 -6.89 -4.63
CA LEU A 74 3.23 -7.48 -5.95
C LEU A 74 4.43 -6.81 -6.62
N ALA A 75 5.27 -7.62 -7.26
CA ALA A 75 6.33 -7.09 -8.09
C ALA A 75 5.71 -6.20 -9.18
N PRO A 76 6.33 -5.05 -9.52
CA PRO A 76 5.73 -4.09 -10.44
C PRO A 76 5.34 -4.70 -11.81
N ALA A 77 6.06 -5.72 -12.26
CA ALA A 77 5.78 -6.47 -13.49
C ALA A 77 4.46 -7.28 -13.47
N HIS A 78 3.81 -7.40 -12.31
CA HIS A 78 2.51 -8.05 -12.15
C HIS A 78 1.35 -7.05 -12.01
N ILE A 79 1.62 -5.75 -12.08
CA ILE A 79 0.60 -4.71 -12.03
C ILE A 79 0.08 -4.43 -13.45
N ASP A 80 -1.23 -4.27 -13.58
CA ASP A 80 -1.87 -3.94 -14.86
C ASP A 80 -1.20 -2.72 -15.54
N GLY A 81 -0.89 -2.87 -16.83
CA GLY A 81 -0.23 -1.84 -17.64
C GLY A 81 1.28 -1.72 -17.40
N ALA A 82 1.91 -2.65 -16.68
CA ALA A 82 3.36 -2.64 -16.49
C ALA A 82 4.15 -2.74 -17.80
N GLU A 83 3.59 -3.38 -18.83
CA GLU A 83 4.18 -3.52 -20.16
C GLU A 83 4.32 -2.19 -20.94
N ASP A 84 3.61 -1.14 -20.50
CA ASP A 84 3.65 0.18 -21.13
C ASP A 84 4.88 1.01 -20.70
N PHE A 85 5.72 0.48 -19.80
CA PHE A 85 6.86 1.17 -19.19
C PHE A 85 8.17 0.41 -19.39
N ASP A 86 9.27 1.13 -19.66
CA ASP A 86 10.62 0.54 -19.74
C ASP A 86 11.07 -0.04 -18.39
N ASP A 87 10.76 0.67 -17.30
CA ASP A 87 10.87 0.17 -15.93
C ASP A 87 9.45 -0.03 -15.37
N PRO A 88 9.02 -1.26 -15.07
CA PRO A 88 7.72 -1.53 -14.46
C PRO A 88 7.45 -0.77 -13.16
N ALA A 89 8.49 -0.34 -12.41
CA ALA A 89 8.32 0.49 -11.22
C ALA A 89 7.91 1.95 -11.52
N ASP A 90 7.94 2.35 -12.79
CA ASP A 90 7.42 3.64 -13.27
C ASP A 90 5.90 3.63 -13.46
N ASN A 91 5.27 2.46 -13.42
CA ASN A 91 3.81 2.33 -13.49
C ASN A 91 3.17 3.12 -12.32
N PRO A 92 2.31 4.12 -12.61
CA PRO A 92 1.69 4.95 -11.58
C PRO A 92 0.78 4.15 -10.64
N LEU A 93 0.20 3.03 -11.09
CA LEU A 93 -0.61 2.16 -10.24
C LEU A 93 0.25 1.43 -9.21
N PHE A 94 1.42 0.92 -9.62
CA PHE A 94 2.38 0.33 -8.67
C PHE A 94 2.82 1.36 -7.62
N ARG A 95 3.11 2.58 -8.06
CA ARG A 95 3.52 3.67 -7.16
C ARG A 95 2.40 4.07 -6.19
N GLU A 96 1.14 4.03 -6.62
CA GLU A 96 -0.01 4.27 -5.75
C GLU A 96 -0.21 3.16 -4.72
N ILE A 97 -0.09 1.89 -5.14
CA ILE A 97 -0.13 0.73 -4.22
C ILE A 97 0.97 0.86 -3.15
N LEU A 98 2.20 1.17 -3.57
CA LEU A 98 3.28 1.39 -2.61
C LEU A 98 3.04 2.60 -1.71
N LEU A 99 2.50 3.69 -2.25
CA LEU A 99 2.14 4.88 -1.48
C LEU A 99 1.10 4.55 -0.41
N HIS A 100 0.09 3.74 -0.74
CA HIS A 100 -0.93 3.29 0.20
C HIS A 100 -0.30 2.61 1.43
N GLU A 101 0.59 1.64 1.22
CA GLU A 101 1.27 0.95 2.32
C GLU A 101 2.25 1.85 3.08
N LEU A 102 2.87 2.82 2.39
CA LEU A 102 3.72 3.83 3.05
C LEU A 102 2.92 4.78 3.95
N VAL A 103 1.64 5.01 3.66
CA VAL A 103 0.74 5.72 4.58
C VAL A 103 0.55 4.91 5.86
N HIS A 104 0.31 3.61 5.78
CA HIS A 104 0.21 2.74 6.95
C HIS A 104 1.50 2.68 7.77
N HIS A 105 2.63 2.61 7.08
CA HIS A 105 3.94 2.72 7.71
C HIS A 105 4.07 4.04 8.47
N ALA A 106 3.76 5.18 7.85
CA ALA A 106 3.83 6.48 8.49
C ALA A 106 2.88 6.61 9.68
N GLN A 107 1.64 6.12 9.56
CA GLN A 107 0.66 6.09 10.65
C GLN A 107 1.20 5.29 11.85
N TRP A 108 1.78 4.12 11.61
CA TRP A 108 2.37 3.27 12.65
C TRP A 108 3.54 3.94 13.34
N GLN A 109 4.52 4.43 12.57
CA GLN A 109 5.74 5.04 13.13
C GLN A 109 5.46 6.34 13.89
N THR A 110 4.37 7.04 13.56
CA THR A 110 3.92 8.25 14.28
C THR A 110 2.99 7.94 15.46
N GLY A 111 2.68 6.66 15.69
CA GLY A 111 1.89 6.21 16.85
C GLY A 111 0.38 6.45 16.74
N GLN A 112 -0.14 6.77 15.55
CA GLN A 112 -1.59 6.98 15.37
C GLN A 112 -2.46 5.79 15.79
N PRO A 113 -2.06 4.52 15.56
CA PRO A 113 -2.87 3.36 15.94
C PRO A 113 -3.23 3.27 17.42
N VAL A 114 -2.48 3.91 18.32
CA VAL A 114 -2.74 3.91 19.77
C VAL A 114 -4.14 4.46 20.12
N GLY A 115 -4.69 5.33 19.27
CA GLY A 115 -6.02 5.92 19.46
C GLY A 115 -7.16 5.25 18.69
N TRP A 116 -6.87 4.25 17.85
CA TRP A 116 -7.87 3.66 16.96
C TRP A 116 -8.68 2.56 17.65
N ALA A 117 -9.96 2.44 17.29
CA ALA A 117 -10.79 1.32 17.76
C ALA A 117 -10.44 0.00 17.04
N CYS A 118 -9.92 0.09 15.81
CA CYS A 118 -9.42 -1.03 15.02
C CYS A 118 -8.40 -0.52 13.99
N GLN A 119 -7.60 -1.44 13.43
CA GLN A 119 -6.58 -1.10 12.41
C GLN A 119 -7.18 -0.49 11.15
N SER A 120 -8.39 -0.91 10.77
CA SER A 120 -9.11 -0.44 9.58
C SER A 120 -9.27 1.08 9.53
N GLN A 121 -9.27 1.79 10.66
CA GLN A 121 -9.38 3.26 10.66
C GLN A 121 -8.28 3.96 9.84
N GLY A 122 -7.09 3.35 9.71
CA GLY A 122 -6.00 3.89 8.90
C GLY A 122 -6.25 3.88 7.39
N GLU A 123 -7.13 3.01 6.90
CA GLU A 123 -7.47 2.83 5.47
C GLU A 123 -7.94 4.13 4.83
N LYS A 124 -8.73 4.92 5.57
CA LYS A 124 -9.36 6.13 5.03
C LYS A 124 -8.34 7.09 4.41
N ASP A 125 -7.25 7.35 5.12
CA ASP A 125 -6.21 8.28 4.67
C ASP A 125 -5.40 7.67 3.52
N ALA A 126 -5.08 6.37 3.60
CA ALA A 126 -4.35 5.66 2.56
C ALA A 126 -5.12 5.67 1.22
N TYR A 127 -6.43 5.39 1.25
CA TYR A 127 -7.28 5.50 0.08
C TYR A 127 -7.34 6.94 -0.46
N HIS A 128 -7.62 7.93 0.39
CA HIS A 128 -7.74 9.32 -0.07
C HIS A 128 -6.45 9.85 -0.71
N LEU A 129 -5.29 9.59 -0.08
CA LEU A 129 -4.00 10.01 -0.60
C LEU A 129 -3.66 9.30 -1.91
N GLY A 130 -3.95 8.00 -2.03
CA GLY A 130 -3.77 7.28 -3.30
C GLY A 130 -4.61 7.85 -4.45
N GLY A 131 -5.87 8.20 -4.19
CA GLY A 131 -6.74 8.85 -5.18
C GLY A 131 -6.23 10.24 -5.58
N GLN A 132 -5.74 11.03 -4.63
CA GLN A 132 -5.15 12.32 -4.91
C GLN A 132 -3.88 12.18 -5.76
N TYR A 133 -3.02 11.22 -5.44
CA TYR A 133 -1.78 10.94 -6.17
C TYR A 133 -2.07 10.64 -7.66
N LEU A 134 -2.99 9.70 -7.94
CA LEU A 134 -3.36 9.35 -9.32
C LEU A 134 -3.99 10.54 -10.07
N LYS A 135 -4.81 11.34 -9.38
CA LYS A 135 -5.43 12.55 -9.95
C LYS A 135 -4.39 13.58 -10.38
N GLU A 136 -3.37 13.82 -9.58
CA GLU A 136 -2.28 14.76 -9.92
C GLU A 136 -1.48 14.29 -11.15
N LEU A 137 -1.28 12.98 -11.27
CA LEU A 137 -0.65 12.35 -12.44
C LEU A 137 -1.58 12.24 -13.66
N ARG A 138 -2.86 12.61 -13.52
CA ARG A 138 -3.90 12.50 -14.56
C ARG A 138 -4.12 11.07 -15.03
N ILE A 139 -4.00 10.12 -14.12
CA ILE A 139 -4.26 8.70 -14.34
C ILE A 139 -5.69 8.39 -13.91
N THR A 140 -6.38 7.54 -14.67
CA THR A 140 -7.69 7.04 -14.30
C THR A 140 -7.56 6.19 -13.04
N ASP A 141 -8.29 6.54 -11.99
CA ASP A 141 -8.33 5.76 -10.76
C ASP A 141 -9.01 4.41 -11.03
N PRO A 142 -8.35 3.27 -10.76
CA PRO A 142 -8.95 1.95 -10.97
C PRO A 142 -10.06 1.64 -9.95
N ILE A 143 -10.14 2.40 -8.85
CA ILE A 143 -11.14 2.20 -7.79
C ILE A 143 -12.36 3.08 -8.04
N PRO A 144 -13.49 2.51 -8.51
CA PRO A 144 -14.69 3.30 -8.73
C PRO A 144 -15.23 3.81 -7.40
N ASN A 145 -15.52 5.11 -7.32
CA ASN A 145 -16.05 5.74 -6.11
C ASN A 145 -15.16 5.51 -4.87
N ARG A 146 -13.85 5.78 -5.00
CA ARG A 146 -12.85 5.63 -3.94
C ARG A 146 -13.26 6.19 -2.58
N ASN A 147 -13.97 7.32 -2.50
CA ASN A 147 -14.47 7.86 -1.23
C ASN A 147 -15.43 6.91 -0.50
N PHE A 148 -16.28 6.19 -1.24
CA PHE A 148 -17.15 5.17 -0.67
C PHE A 148 -16.32 4.01 -0.10
N TRP A 149 -15.33 3.51 -0.86
CA TRP A 149 -14.48 2.42 -0.41
C TRP A 149 -13.59 2.83 0.77
N ALA A 150 -13.00 4.02 0.75
CA ALA A 150 -12.27 4.60 1.87
C ALA A 150 -13.11 4.61 3.15
N HIS A 151 -14.40 4.95 3.04
CA HIS A 151 -15.31 4.88 4.18
C HIS A 151 -15.57 3.44 4.61
N MET A 152 -15.98 2.56 3.68
CA MET A 152 -16.33 1.17 3.98
C MET A 152 -15.17 0.39 4.60
N TYR A 153 -13.96 0.53 4.05
CA TYR A 153 -12.76 -0.12 4.58
C TYR A 153 -12.27 0.52 5.86
N SER A 154 -12.70 1.74 6.21
CA SER A 154 -12.39 2.35 7.51
C SER A 154 -13.26 1.90 8.68
N LEU A 155 -14.31 1.11 8.40
CA LEU A 155 -15.24 0.64 9.42
C LEU A 155 -14.62 -0.51 10.22
N CYS A 156 -14.86 -0.45 11.53
CA CYS A 156 -14.81 -1.58 12.44
C CYS A 156 -16.23 -2.19 12.52
#